data_AF-A0A8X6RJG7-F1
#
_entry.id   AF-A0A8X6RJG7-F1
#
_cell.length_a   1.000
_cell.length_b   1.000
_cell.length_c   1.000
_cell.angle_alpha   90.00
_cell.angle_beta   90.00
_cell.angle_gamma   90.00
#
_symmetry.space_group_name_H-M   'P 1'
#
loop_
_entity.id
_entity.type
_entity.pdbx_description
1 polymer ?
#
loop_
_entity_poly.entity_id
_entity_poly.type
_entity_poly.pdbx_seq_one_letter_code
_entity_poly.pdbx_strand_id
1 'polypeptide(L)'
;MGARLRKLKTTNRGKKLSDGKSISGKNRLTDKFIDTITTYYGNAIRQNNSSVNDMRQAIWAIYCHYRSTDEEPMHHFCPIGDTSWCKYQKGSCYE
;
A
#
# COMPACT_ATOMS: atom_id res chain seq x y z
N MET A 1 -1.11 12.96 -3.58
CA MET A 1 -0.21 12.05 -2.84
C MET A 1 1.09 11.78 -3.61
N GLY A 2 1.04 11.29 -4.86
CA GLY A 2 2.24 10.97 -5.66
C GLY A 2 3.33 12.05 -5.75
N ALA A 3 2.99 13.33 -5.97
CA ALA A 3 3.98 14.42 -6.02
C ALA A 3 4.82 14.54 -4.73
N ARG A 4 4.20 14.35 -3.56
CA ARG A 4 4.89 14.38 -2.26
C ARG A 4 5.83 13.18 -2.11
N LEU A 5 5.43 11.98 -2.55
CA LEU A 5 6.30 10.80 -2.56
C LEU A 5 7.50 10.98 -3.49
N ARG A 6 7.29 11.57 -4.66
CA ARG A 6 8.39 11.88 -5.60
C ARG A 6 9.36 12.89 -4.99
N LYS A 7 8.85 13.93 -4.32
CA LYS A 7 9.67 14.89 -3.57
C LYS A 7 10.46 14.21 -2.44
N LEU A 8 9.84 13.33 -1.66
CA LEU A 8 10.53 12.57 -0.61
C LEU A 8 11.67 11.72 -1.20
N LYS A 9 11.39 11.02 -2.31
CA LYS A 9 12.39 10.21 -3.03
C LYS A 9 13.58 11.07 -3.50
N THR A 10 13.32 12.26 -4.05
CA THR A 10 14.39 13.14 -4.54
C THR A 10 15.17 13.81 -3.41
N THR A 11 14.51 14.29 -2.36
CA THR A 11 15.14 14.89 -1.18
C THR A 11 16.05 13.90 -0.43
N ASN A 12 15.74 12.60 -0.50
CA ASN A 12 16.53 11.55 0.13
C ASN A 12 17.48 10.83 -0.83
N ARG A 13 17.65 11.34 -2.06
CA ARG A 13 18.61 10.76 -3.02
C ARG A 13 20.03 10.83 -2.47
N GLY A 14 20.76 9.72 -2.56
CA GLY A 14 22.14 9.60 -2.04
C GLY A 14 22.23 9.33 -0.54
N LYS A 15 21.16 9.53 0.24
CA LYS A 15 21.12 9.17 1.66
C LYS A 15 20.90 7.67 1.82
N LYS A 16 21.57 7.09 2.82
CA LYS A 16 21.33 5.71 3.25
C LYS A 16 20.28 5.70 4.35
N LEU A 17 19.39 4.72 4.30
CA LEU A 17 18.45 4.43 5.38
C LEU A 17 19.17 3.64 6.49
N SER A 18 18.46 3.33 7.58
CA SER A 18 18.99 2.57 8.71
C SER A 18 19.60 1.20 8.32
N ASP A 19 19.15 0.63 7.20
CA ASP A 19 19.65 -0.63 6.65
C ASP A 19 20.80 -0.47 5.65
N GLY A 20 21.39 0.72 5.53
CA GLY A 20 22.51 1.01 4.62
C GLY A 20 22.12 1.09 3.13
N LYS A 21 20.83 0.93 2.79
CA LYS A 21 20.33 0.94 1.41
C LYS A 21 19.75 2.30 1.03
N SER A 22 19.63 2.56 -0.27
CA SER A 22 19.00 3.77 -0.79
C SER A 22 17.47 3.71 -0.68
N ILE A 23 16.83 4.88 -0.69
CA ILE A 23 15.35 5.00 -0.71
C ILE A 23 14.71 4.42 -1.97
N SER A 24 15.45 4.34 -3.08
CA SER A 24 15.04 3.69 -4.33
C SER A 24 15.76 2.36 -4.55
N GLY A 25 15.25 1.53 -5.46
CA GLY A 25 15.81 0.22 -5.79
C GLY A 25 14.76 -0.88 -5.77
N LYS A 26 15.19 -2.14 -5.89
CA LYS A 26 14.30 -3.31 -5.81
C LYS A 26 13.62 -3.34 -4.44
N ASN A 27 12.30 -3.55 -4.43
CA ASN A 27 11.46 -3.57 -3.23
C ASN A 27 11.53 -2.26 -2.40
N ARG A 28 11.63 -1.11 -3.08
CA ARG A 28 11.71 0.22 -2.46
C ARG A 28 10.78 1.22 -3.16
N LEU A 29 10.86 2.49 -2.77
CA LEU A 29 10.05 3.58 -3.31
C LEU A 29 10.48 3.95 -4.74
N THR A 30 10.12 3.10 -5.69
CA THR A 30 10.33 3.30 -7.14
C THR A 30 9.21 4.16 -7.74
N ASP A 31 9.45 4.76 -8.92
CA ASP A 31 8.40 5.52 -9.61
C ASP A 31 7.18 4.66 -9.95
N LYS A 32 7.42 3.43 -10.43
CA LYS A 32 6.36 2.45 -10.68
C LYS A 32 5.54 2.15 -9.42
N PHE A 33 6.20 2.02 -8.27
CA PHE A 33 5.51 1.81 -7.00
C PHE A 33 4.68 3.05 -6.59
N ILE A 34 5.22 4.26 -6.76
CA ILE A 34 4.50 5.52 -6.52
C ILE A 34 3.25 5.61 -7.42
N ASP A 35 3.35 5.24 -8.69
CA ASP A 35 2.22 5.28 -9.63
C ASP A 35 1.16 4.25 -9.25
N THR A 36 1.58 3.05 -8.86
CA THR A 36 0.69 1.98 -8.38
C THR A 36 -0.09 2.42 -7.15
N ILE A 37 0.59 2.89 -6.10
CA ILE A 37 -0.09 3.30 -4.86
C ILE A 37 -0.96 4.54 -5.05
N THR A 38 -0.55 5.49 -5.92
CA THR A 38 -1.37 6.67 -6.25
C THR A 38 -2.66 6.26 -6.96
N THR A 39 -2.57 5.28 -7.87
CA THR A 39 -3.73 4.74 -8.59
C THR A 39 -4.70 4.04 -7.65
N TYR A 40 -4.20 3.15 -6.78
CA TYR A 40 -5.04 2.45 -5.81
C TYR A 40 -5.69 3.41 -4.81
N TYR A 41 -4.95 4.39 -4.32
CA TYR A 41 -5.50 5.42 -3.44
C TYR A 41 -6.64 6.20 -4.11
N GLY A 42 -6.47 6.60 -5.38
CA GLY A 42 -7.53 7.26 -6.14
C GLY A 42 -8.74 6.36 -6.42
N ASN A 43 -8.52 5.07 -6.69
CA ASN A 43 -9.59 4.09 -6.87
C ASN A 43 -10.40 3.91 -5.57
N ALA A 44 -9.72 3.78 -4.42
CA ALA A 44 -10.38 3.63 -3.12
C ALA A 44 -11.34 4.79 -2.82
N ILE A 45 -10.93 6.02 -3.12
CA ILE A 45 -11.80 7.21 -2.98
C ILE A 45 -12.97 7.15 -3.95
N ARG A 46 -12.72 6.87 -5.23
CA ARG A 46 -13.79 6.86 -6.26
C ARG A 46 -14.82 5.76 -6.04
N GLN A 47 -14.40 4.59 -5.57
CA GLN A 47 -15.28 3.44 -5.34
C GLN A 47 -16.10 3.55 -4.04
N ASN A 48 -15.65 4.34 -3.07
CA ASN A 48 -16.29 4.47 -1.75
C ASN A 48 -16.74 5.92 -1.50
N ASN A 49 -17.20 6.63 -2.54
CA ASN A 49 -17.55 8.05 -2.45
C ASN A 49 -18.82 8.34 -1.65
N SER A 50 -19.63 7.31 -1.35
CA SER A 50 -20.87 7.40 -0.59
C SER A 50 -20.68 7.23 0.93
N SER A 51 -19.50 6.76 1.38
CA SER A 51 -19.23 6.44 2.77
C SER A 51 -17.79 6.78 3.15
N VAL A 52 -17.63 7.75 4.05
CA VAL A 52 -16.31 8.15 4.58
C VAL A 52 -15.67 6.98 5.34
N ASN A 53 -16.46 6.17 6.02
CA ASN A 53 -15.96 5.01 6.75
C ASN A 53 -15.39 3.96 5.79
N ASP A 54 -16.12 3.63 4.72
CA ASP A 54 -15.68 2.62 3.75
C ASP A 54 -14.48 3.11 2.95
N MET A 55 -14.46 4.40 2.60
CA MET A 55 -13.29 5.05 2.00
C MET A 55 -12.07 4.96 2.90
N ARG A 56 -12.23 5.24 4.20
CA ARG A 56 -11.15 5.10 5.19
C ARG A 56 -10.66 3.65 5.22
N GLN A 57 -11.55 2.67 5.35
CA GLN A 57 -11.16 1.26 5.38
C GLN A 57 -10.41 0.84 4.10
N ALA A 58 -10.90 1.23 2.93
CA ALA A 58 -10.25 0.92 1.65
C ALA A 58 -8.85 1.56 1.52
N ILE A 59 -8.68 2.80 1.99
CA ILE A 59 -7.36 3.48 2.03
C ILE A 59 -6.42 2.76 3.01
N TRP A 60 -6.90 2.42 4.20
CA TRP A 60 -6.11 1.70 5.20
C TRP A 60 -5.73 0.29 4.74
N ALA A 61 -6.59 -0.39 3.98
CA ALA A 61 -6.29 -1.67 3.35
C ALA A 61 -5.05 -1.62 2.48
N ILE A 62 -4.90 -0.57 1.67
CA ILE A 62 -3.72 -0.37 0.81
C ILE A 62 -2.46 -0.17 1.67
N TYR A 63 -2.53 0.71 2.67
CA TYR A 63 -1.38 0.99 3.54
C TYR A 63 -0.95 -0.24 4.33
N CYS A 64 -1.89 -0.89 5.03
CA CYS A 64 -1.62 -2.05 5.85
C CYS A 64 -1.11 -3.23 5.00
N HIS A 65 -1.67 -3.46 3.81
CA HIS A 65 -1.19 -4.50 2.90
C HIS A 65 0.28 -4.33 2.51
N TYR A 66 0.72 -3.11 2.21
CA TYR A 66 2.11 -2.85 1.85
C TYR A 66 3.07 -2.71 3.04
N ARG A 67 2.54 -2.41 4.24
CA ARG A 67 3.32 -2.41 5.49
C ARG A 67 3.53 -3.82 6.05
N SER A 68 2.59 -4.73 5.76
CA SER A 68 2.57 -6.10 6.27
C SER A 68 3.90 -6.81 6.05
N THR A 69 4.36 -7.54 7.07
CA THR A 69 5.47 -8.49 6.96
C THR A 69 4.99 -9.87 7.43
N ASP A 70 5.85 -10.88 7.31
CA ASP A 70 5.51 -12.22 7.78
C ASP A 70 5.42 -12.26 9.32
N GLU A 71 6.20 -11.43 10.02
CA GLU A 71 6.18 -11.29 11.48
C GLU A 71 5.05 -10.40 12.00
N GLU A 72 4.62 -9.41 11.21
CA GLU A 72 3.52 -8.49 11.54
C GLU A 72 2.49 -8.48 10.39
N PRO A 73 1.62 -9.51 10.28
CA PRO A 73 0.61 -9.58 9.24
C PRO A 73 -0.50 -8.55 9.46
N MET A 74 -0.71 -7.67 8.48
CA MET A 74 -1.66 -6.55 8.58
C MET A 74 -2.76 -6.59 7.51
N HIS A 75 -3.39 -7.75 7.33
CA HIS A 75 -4.38 -7.95 6.27
C HIS A 75 -5.84 -7.68 6.69
N HIS A 76 -6.07 -7.21 7.91
CA HIS A 76 -7.40 -7.07 8.51
C HIS A 76 -8.35 -6.07 7.83
N PHE A 77 -7.82 -5.11 7.06
CA PHE A 77 -8.64 -4.19 6.25
C PHE A 77 -8.81 -4.65 4.80
N CYS A 78 -8.09 -5.69 4.37
CA CYS A 78 -8.26 -6.22 3.02
C CYS A 78 -9.64 -6.88 2.90
N PRO A 79 -10.27 -6.85 1.70
CA PRO A 79 -11.51 -7.58 1.49
C PRO A 79 -11.30 -9.07 1.77
N ILE A 80 -12.32 -9.72 2.30
CA ILE A 80 -12.35 -11.18 2.55
C ILE A 80 -13.10 -11.83 1.39
N GLY A 81 -12.81 -13.09 1.08
CA GLY A 81 -13.49 -13.83 0.02
C GLY A 81 -12.57 -14.20 -1.14
N ASP A 82 -13.03 -15.14 -1.97
CA ASP A 82 -12.35 -15.58 -3.19
C ASP A 82 -12.11 -14.45 -4.21
N THR A 83 -12.88 -13.37 -4.14
CA THR A 83 -12.72 -12.19 -4.99
C THR A 83 -11.69 -11.19 -4.44
N SER A 84 -11.16 -11.43 -3.24
CA SER A 84 -10.19 -10.54 -2.62
C SER A 84 -8.93 -10.39 -3.46
N TRP A 85 -8.42 -9.17 -3.61
CA TRP A 85 -7.11 -8.95 -4.22
C TRP A 85 -5.97 -9.31 -3.26
N CYS A 86 -6.25 -9.47 -1.96
CA CYS A 86 -5.28 -9.88 -0.96
C CYS A 86 -5.17 -11.41 -0.91
N LYS A 87 -4.01 -11.95 -1.29
CA LYS A 87 -3.76 -13.40 -1.30
C LYS A 87 -3.93 -14.05 0.08
N TYR A 88 -3.54 -13.34 1.14
CA TYR A 88 -3.74 -13.80 2.51
C TYR A 88 -5.23 -14.02 2.81
N GLN A 89 -6.07 -13.03 2.50
CA GLN A 89 -7.52 -13.12 2.74
C GLN A 89 -8.27 -14.03 1.75
N LYS A 90 -7.68 -14.35 0.60
CA LYS A 90 -8.21 -15.41 -0.28
C LYS A 90 -8.04 -16.78 0.35
N GLY A 91 -6.91 -17.03 1.01
CA GLY A 91 -6.61 -18.30 1.67
C GLY A 91 -7.45 -18.56 2.92
N SER A 92 -7.88 -17.51 3.62
CA SER A 92 -8.70 -17.61 4.83
C SER A 92 -10.16 -18.01 4.58
N CYS A 93 -10.59 -18.18 3.33
CA CYS A 93 -11.95 -18.63 2.99
C CYS A 93 -12.12 -20.16 3.07
N TYR A 94 -11.03 -20.89 3.28
CA TYR A 94 -11.00 -22.35 3.41
C TYR A 94 -10.88 -22.81 4.88
N GLU A 95 -10.92 -21.87 5.83
CA GLU A 95 -11.03 -22.13 7.27
C GLU A 95 -12.45 -21.76 7.75
#